data_AF-A0AAD4Q5E7-F1
#
_entry.id   AF-A0AAD4Q5E7-F1
#
_cell.length_a   1.000
_cell.length_b   1.000
_cell.length_c   1.000
_cell.angle_alpha   90.00
_cell.angle_beta   90.00
_cell.angle_gamma   90.00
#
_symmetry.space_group_name_H-M   'P 1'
#
loop_
_entity.id
_entity.type
_entity.pdbx_description
1 polymer ?
#
loop_
_entity_poly.entity_id
_entity_poly.type
_entity_poly.pdbx_seq_one_letter_code
_entity_poly.pdbx_strand_id
1 'polypeptide(L)'
;MASKQLYLDVAYWFKYIDWLNLIRISGLHIFAIGQFLYVPIQYKTILLGTIYAILTGGFGLTAGHHRLWCHRAYKASIPLQYALALFGAGAMQGPITFWIRHHRAHHRYVDTNQDPYSARKGMFWAHIGWLFVKDRHNWGKVDMEDVRHDRVVLWQRKYFPIIATIMCFVVPTMVAHFGWDDWKGGFGYAGCLRCVINWHLVWTINSLAHWVGDQPYSDKNTSRQAIWIGLYSMGEGYHNFHHTFPSDYRNGPVWYDIDMSKWLIALWEKLGWASHLNRTSPEDIERCRTMQVLKKNGLEKKSSEQDNELPVWKWNKYVDETRKGRCLVVIAGMIYDVRDFMAEHPGGKGLLQGVIGKDATSEFHGGVYNHSAHADNKLDTLKIAVVDGGGEVKTWKGK
;
A
#
# COMPACT_ATOMS: atom_id res chain seq x y z
N MET A 1 5.80 -14.20 25.43
CA MET A 1 4.60 -13.61 26.06
C MET A 1 3.57 -13.39 24.96
N ALA A 2 2.42 -14.07 25.04
CA ALA A 2 1.31 -13.81 24.12
C ALA A 2 0.92 -12.33 24.25
N SER A 3 1.06 -11.53 23.19
CA SER A 3 0.57 -10.16 23.21
C SER A 3 -0.94 -10.25 23.42
N LYS A 4 -1.44 -9.87 24.59
CA LYS A 4 -2.87 -9.62 24.78
C LYS A 4 -3.31 -8.75 23.60
N GLN A 5 -4.32 -9.21 22.88
CA GLN A 5 -4.92 -8.47 21.78
C GLN A 5 -5.60 -7.22 22.39
N LEU A 6 -4.82 -6.17 22.62
CA LEU A 6 -5.21 -4.96 23.38
C LEU A 6 -6.50 -4.33 22.82
N TYR A 7 -6.73 -4.46 21.51
CA TYR A 7 -7.93 -3.98 20.83
C TYR A 7 -9.20 -4.79 21.11
N LEU A 8 -9.12 -5.95 21.77
CA LEU A 8 -10.28 -6.67 22.30
C LEU A 8 -10.65 -6.24 23.73
N ASP A 9 -9.79 -5.45 24.38
CA ASP A 9 -10.03 -4.96 25.73
C ASP A 9 -10.89 -3.68 25.69
N VAL A 10 -12.04 -3.70 26.34
CA VAL A 10 -12.94 -2.56 26.45
C VAL A 10 -12.24 -1.35 27.10
N ALA A 11 -11.36 -1.60 28.08
CA ALA A 11 -10.60 -0.53 28.74
C ALA A 11 -9.64 0.19 27.77
N TYR A 12 -9.09 -0.52 26.78
CA TYR A 12 -8.25 0.07 25.74
C TYR A 12 -9.04 1.05 24.88
N TRP A 13 -10.27 0.69 24.47
CA TRP A 13 -11.14 1.57 23.72
C TRP A 13 -11.49 2.83 24.51
N PHE A 14 -11.93 2.71 25.76
CA PHE A 14 -12.22 3.89 26.59
C PHE A 14 -11.02 4.83 26.73
N LYS A 15 -9.80 4.29 26.81
CA LYS A 15 -8.58 5.08 26.94
C LYS A 15 -8.19 5.82 25.64
N TYR A 16 -8.37 5.19 24.48
CA TYR A 16 -7.79 5.67 23.22
C TYR A 16 -8.81 6.08 22.15
N ILE A 17 -10.10 6.08 22.46
CA ILE A 17 -11.13 6.42 21.48
C ILE A 17 -10.92 7.81 20.85
N ASP A 18 -11.00 7.86 19.53
CA ASP A 18 -11.06 9.09 18.75
C ASP A 18 -12.50 9.57 18.65
N TRP A 19 -12.98 10.23 19.70
CA TRP A 19 -14.35 10.80 19.73
C TRP A 19 -14.65 11.69 18.52
N LEU A 20 -13.64 12.39 18.00
CA LEU A 20 -13.83 13.30 16.87
C LEU A 20 -14.08 12.53 15.58
N ASN A 21 -13.26 11.51 15.31
CA ASN A 21 -13.48 10.65 14.14
C ASN A 21 -14.76 9.83 14.28
N LEU A 22 -15.06 9.31 15.48
CA LEU A 22 -16.28 8.58 15.75
C LEU A 22 -17.51 9.43 15.40
N ILE A 23 -17.62 10.63 15.97
CA ILE A 23 -18.75 11.54 15.71
C ILE A 23 -18.84 11.91 14.23
N ARG A 24 -17.72 12.26 13.59
CA ARG A 24 -17.72 12.70 12.18
C ARG A 24 -18.09 11.58 11.22
N ILE A 25 -17.50 10.40 11.38
CA ILE A 25 -17.73 9.26 10.52
C ILE A 25 -19.16 8.75 10.76
N SER A 26 -19.55 8.44 12.00
CA SER A 26 -20.89 7.96 12.31
C SER A 26 -21.97 8.98 11.95
N GLY A 27 -21.73 10.27 12.22
CA GLY A 27 -22.63 11.35 11.86
C GLY A 27 -22.86 11.45 10.35
N LEU A 28 -21.80 11.33 9.54
CA LEU A 28 -21.95 11.35 8.08
C LEU A 28 -22.69 10.11 7.55
N HIS A 29 -22.50 8.93 8.15
CA HIS A 29 -23.25 7.72 7.79
C HIS A 29 -24.74 7.89 8.08
N ILE A 30 -25.08 8.34 9.29
CA ILE A 30 -26.48 8.58 9.69
C ILE A 30 -27.10 9.65 8.78
N PHE A 31 -26.39 10.74 8.52
CA PHE A 31 -26.87 11.82 7.66
C PHE A 31 -27.11 11.35 6.22
N ALA A 32 -26.17 10.59 5.64
CA ALA A 32 -26.27 10.05 4.29
C ALA A 32 -27.45 9.08 4.14
N ILE A 33 -27.66 8.19 5.11
CA ILE A 33 -28.82 7.27 5.13
C ILE A 33 -30.12 8.05 5.32
N GLY A 34 -30.12 9.07 6.20
CA GLY A 34 -31.29 9.92 6.44
C GLY A 34 -31.76 10.69 5.20
N GLN A 35 -30.88 10.95 4.21
CA GLN A 35 -31.28 11.64 2.97
C GLN A 35 -32.38 10.91 2.20
N PHE A 36 -32.43 9.58 2.25
CA PHE A 36 -33.46 8.79 1.58
C PHE A 36 -34.88 9.07 2.07
N LEU A 37 -35.03 9.66 3.26
CA LEU A 37 -36.34 10.01 3.83
C LEU A 37 -36.86 11.37 3.32
N TYR A 38 -35.98 12.26 2.86
CA TYR A 38 -36.32 13.67 2.64
C TYR A 38 -35.95 14.22 1.26
N VAL A 39 -35.05 13.55 0.55
CA VAL A 39 -34.57 13.97 -0.77
C VAL A 39 -35.09 12.97 -1.80
N PRO A 40 -35.79 13.40 -2.86
CA PRO A 40 -36.18 12.50 -3.94
C PRO A 40 -34.96 12.04 -4.76
N ILE A 41 -34.95 10.78 -5.17
CA ILE A 41 -33.88 10.24 -6.02
C ILE A 41 -34.05 10.78 -7.45
N GLN A 42 -32.99 11.40 -7.97
CA GLN A 42 -32.91 11.86 -9.35
C GLN A 42 -31.76 11.15 -10.09
N TYR A 43 -32.06 10.52 -11.23
CA TYR A 43 -31.09 9.69 -11.95
C TYR A 43 -29.84 10.47 -12.38
N LYS A 44 -29.98 11.75 -12.78
CA LYS A 44 -28.86 12.63 -13.15
C LYS A 44 -27.90 12.83 -11.97
N THR A 45 -28.45 12.99 -10.78
CA THR A 45 -27.70 13.16 -9.53
C THR A 45 -27.01 11.87 -9.08
N ILE A 46 -27.68 10.73 -9.23
CA ILE A 46 -27.04 9.43 -8.97
C ILE A 46 -25.89 9.20 -9.95
N LEU A 47 -26.08 9.48 -11.24
CA LEU A 47 -25.03 9.39 -12.25
C LEU A 47 -23.86 10.35 -11.93
N LEU A 48 -24.14 11.59 -11.54
CA LEU A 48 -23.12 12.52 -11.05
C LEU A 48 -22.36 11.92 -9.87
N GLY A 49 -23.06 11.37 -8.88
CA GLY A 49 -22.46 10.68 -7.74
C GLY A 49 -21.55 9.54 -8.16
N THR A 50 -21.96 8.70 -9.11
CA THR A 50 -21.15 7.60 -9.61
C THR A 50 -19.88 8.09 -10.31
N ILE A 51 -19.99 9.07 -11.22
CA ILE A 51 -18.82 9.67 -11.88
C ILE A 51 -17.89 10.31 -10.85
N TYR A 52 -18.46 11.02 -9.87
CA TYR A 52 -17.68 11.67 -8.83
C TYR A 52 -17.02 10.68 -7.87
N ALA A 53 -17.62 9.50 -7.65
CA ALA A 53 -16.98 8.40 -6.95
C ALA A 53 -15.72 7.93 -7.71
N ILE A 54 -15.81 7.75 -9.03
CA ILE A 54 -14.68 7.35 -9.88
C ILE A 54 -13.57 8.42 -9.84
N LEU A 55 -13.93 9.70 -9.87
CA LEU A 55 -12.97 10.79 -9.79
C LEU A 55 -12.29 10.85 -8.41
N THR A 56 -13.05 10.76 -7.32
CA THR A 56 -12.48 10.88 -5.96
C THR A 56 -11.76 9.61 -5.50
N GLY A 57 -12.34 8.43 -5.73
CA GLY A 57 -11.75 7.13 -5.39
C GLY A 57 -10.69 6.68 -6.39
N GLY A 58 -11.06 6.52 -7.64
CA GLY A 58 -10.18 6.00 -8.70
C GLY A 58 -9.04 6.98 -9.00
N PHE A 59 -9.36 8.14 -9.56
CA PHE A 59 -8.34 9.15 -9.85
C PHE A 59 -7.64 9.64 -8.58
N GLY A 60 -8.40 10.20 -7.62
CA GLY A 60 -7.84 10.88 -6.45
C GLY A 60 -7.05 9.98 -5.50
N LEU A 61 -7.66 8.87 -5.06
CA LEU A 61 -7.03 7.97 -4.10
C LEU A 61 -6.13 6.94 -4.78
N THR A 62 -6.65 6.12 -5.69
CA THR A 62 -5.87 4.99 -6.22
C THR A 62 -4.74 5.45 -7.15
N ALA A 63 -5.02 6.26 -8.17
CA ALA A 63 -3.97 6.76 -9.07
C ALA A 63 -3.09 7.84 -8.40
N GLY A 64 -3.69 8.68 -7.54
CA GLY A 64 -3.00 9.72 -6.78
C GLY A 64 -2.37 9.22 -5.48
N HIS A 65 -3.13 9.27 -4.38
CA HIS A 65 -2.62 9.03 -3.01
C HIS A 65 -1.79 7.76 -2.92
N HIS A 66 -2.32 6.66 -3.47
CA HIS A 66 -1.73 5.34 -3.42
C HIS A 66 -0.55 5.18 -4.40
N ARG A 67 -0.78 5.15 -5.71
CA ARG A 67 0.27 4.79 -6.67
C ARG A 67 1.32 5.89 -6.87
N LEU A 68 0.91 7.15 -6.98
CA LEU A 68 1.85 8.27 -7.19
C LEU A 68 2.65 8.57 -5.93
N TRP A 69 1.98 8.82 -4.80
CA TRP A 69 2.65 9.34 -3.60
C TRP A 69 3.07 8.25 -2.60
N CYS A 70 2.24 7.24 -2.31
CA CYS A 70 2.66 6.16 -1.39
C CYS A 70 3.76 5.30 -2.01
N HIS A 71 3.58 4.88 -3.28
CA HIS A 71 4.44 3.90 -3.94
C HIS A 71 5.43 4.45 -4.96
N ARG A 72 5.30 5.72 -5.37
CA ARG A 72 6.19 6.34 -6.38
C ARG A 72 6.23 5.54 -7.69
N ALA A 73 5.09 4.95 -8.07
CA ALA A 73 5.01 4.01 -9.17
C ALA A 73 5.08 4.69 -10.56
N TYR A 74 4.92 6.01 -10.61
CA TYR A 74 5.11 6.83 -11.81
C TYR A 74 5.39 8.29 -11.41
N LYS A 75 5.78 9.11 -12.38
CA LYS A 75 5.89 10.58 -12.23
C LYS A 75 4.74 11.26 -12.96
N ALA A 76 4.12 12.26 -12.33
CA ALA A 76 3.05 13.06 -12.91
C ALA A 76 3.51 14.50 -13.18
N SER A 77 2.99 15.13 -14.24
CA SER A 77 3.10 16.57 -14.47
C SER A 77 2.45 17.37 -13.33
N ILE A 78 2.92 18.59 -13.09
CA ILE A 78 2.39 19.43 -11.99
C ILE A 78 0.86 19.65 -12.09
N PRO A 79 0.26 19.93 -13.26
CA PRO A 79 -1.20 20.07 -13.35
C PRO A 79 -1.93 18.79 -12.95
N LEU A 80 -1.43 17.62 -13.37
CA LEU A 80 -2.00 16.33 -12.99
C LEU A 80 -1.87 16.10 -11.48
N GLN A 81 -0.73 16.44 -10.87
CA GLN A 81 -0.56 16.34 -9.41
C GLN A 81 -1.61 17.16 -8.65
N TYR A 82 -1.87 18.41 -9.06
CA TYR A 82 -2.90 19.24 -8.44
C TYR A 82 -4.31 18.66 -8.63
N ALA A 83 -4.64 18.15 -9.82
CA ALA A 83 -5.92 17.50 -10.08
C ALA A 83 -6.14 16.27 -9.18
N LEU A 84 -5.13 15.40 -9.09
CA LEU A 84 -5.16 14.22 -8.21
C LEU A 84 -5.25 14.62 -6.72
N ALA A 85 -4.57 15.69 -6.31
CA ALA A 85 -4.62 16.20 -4.94
C ALA A 85 -6.00 16.76 -4.58
N LEU A 86 -6.67 17.47 -5.51
CA LEU A 86 -8.02 18.00 -5.31
C LEU A 86 -9.04 16.87 -5.18
N PHE A 87 -9.07 15.93 -6.12
CA PHE A 87 -10.02 14.81 -6.07
C PHE A 87 -9.77 13.86 -4.90
N GLY A 88 -8.51 13.60 -4.56
CA GLY A 88 -8.18 12.76 -3.40
C GLY A 88 -8.57 13.43 -2.07
N ALA A 89 -8.46 14.76 -1.96
CA ALA A 89 -9.01 15.48 -0.81
C ALA A 89 -10.54 15.39 -0.76
N GLY A 90 -11.23 15.42 -1.91
CA GLY A 90 -12.67 15.21 -2.02
C GLY A 90 -13.15 13.82 -1.57
N ALA A 91 -12.26 12.84 -1.43
CA ALA A 91 -12.59 11.55 -0.83
C ALA A 91 -12.63 11.57 0.70
N MET A 92 -12.24 12.67 1.37
CA MET A 92 -12.33 12.87 2.82
C MET A 92 -11.60 11.83 3.68
N GLN A 93 -10.50 11.26 3.19
CA GLN A 93 -9.73 10.23 3.92
C GLN A 93 -8.43 10.74 4.57
N GLY A 94 -8.35 12.06 4.81
CA GLY A 94 -7.17 12.74 5.31
C GLY A 94 -6.21 13.21 4.21
N PRO A 95 -5.27 14.11 4.54
CA PRO A 95 -4.32 14.66 3.56
C PRO A 95 -3.36 13.58 3.03
N ILE A 96 -2.73 13.84 1.88
CA ILE A 96 -1.74 12.94 1.26
C ILE A 96 -0.69 12.47 2.27
N THR A 97 -0.17 13.37 3.13
CA THR A 97 0.82 13.00 4.15
C THR A 97 0.30 11.99 5.18
N PHE A 98 -0.99 12.08 5.52
CA PHE A 98 -1.63 11.11 6.40
C PHE A 98 -1.70 9.76 5.69
N TRP A 99 -2.20 9.73 4.45
CA TRP A 99 -2.27 8.52 3.63
C TRP A 99 -0.92 7.82 3.47
N ILE A 100 0.11 8.54 3.03
CA ILE A 100 1.46 7.98 2.86
C ILE A 100 1.95 7.35 4.16
N ARG A 101 1.81 8.05 5.29
CA ARG A 101 2.30 7.54 6.58
C ARG A 101 1.67 6.19 6.93
N HIS A 102 0.35 6.08 6.82
CA HIS A 102 -0.37 4.87 7.22
C HIS A 102 -0.18 3.75 6.21
N HIS A 103 -0.23 4.07 4.92
CA HIS A 103 -0.09 3.07 3.86
C HIS A 103 1.32 2.48 3.80
N ARG A 104 2.36 3.31 3.90
CA ARG A 104 3.74 2.80 4.02
C ARG A 104 3.93 1.98 5.28
N ALA A 105 3.26 2.33 6.38
CA ALA A 105 3.35 1.58 7.63
C ALA A 105 2.65 0.23 7.48
N HIS A 106 1.50 0.21 6.82
CA HIS A 106 0.81 -1.02 6.48
C HIS A 106 1.67 -1.95 5.62
N HIS A 107 2.27 -1.48 4.53
CA HIS A 107 3.14 -2.33 3.71
C HIS A 107 4.37 -2.83 4.47
N ARG A 108 5.02 -1.95 5.25
CA ARG A 108 6.25 -2.30 5.97
C ARG A 108 5.99 -3.25 7.13
N TYR A 109 4.89 -3.05 7.85
CA TYR A 109 4.59 -3.74 9.10
C TYR A 109 3.38 -4.67 8.99
N VAL A 110 3.00 -5.06 7.76
CA VAL A 110 1.79 -5.82 7.45
C VAL A 110 1.62 -7.00 8.41
N ASP A 111 0.39 -7.20 8.88
CA ASP A 111 0.03 -8.27 9.83
C ASP A 111 0.67 -8.19 11.23
N THR A 112 1.44 -7.15 11.53
CA THR A 112 1.99 -6.94 12.89
C THR A 112 1.12 -5.98 13.70
N ASN A 113 1.45 -5.80 14.99
CA ASN A 113 0.80 -4.80 15.83
C ASN A 113 1.09 -3.35 15.38
N GLN A 114 2.18 -3.15 14.61
CA GLN A 114 2.62 -1.85 14.12
C GLN A 114 1.95 -1.42 12.80
N ASP A 115 1.23 -2.34 12.16
CA ASP A 115 0.31 -2.03 11.07
C ASP A 115 -0.95 -1.34 11.64
N PRO A 116 -1.27 -0.10 11.19
CA PRO A 116 -2.41 0.66 11.68
C PRO A 116 -3.74 -0.10 11.56
N TYR A 117 -3.95 -0.79 10.44
CA TYR A 117 -5.21 -1.48 10.11
C TYR A 117 -4.99 -2.98 9.85
N SER A 118 -4.06 -3.56 10.63
CA SER A 118 -3.73 -4.99 10.59
C SER A 118 -4.96 -5.90 10.57
N ALA A 119 -5.06 -6.71 9.52
CA ALA A 119 -6.12 -7.71 9.35
C ALA A 119 -6.11 -8.77 10.46
N ARG A 120 -4.96 -8.98 11.12
CA ARG A 120 -4.82 -9.87 12.30
C ARG A 120 -5.59 -9.35 13.52
N LYS A 121 -5.94 -8.06 13.54
CA LYS A 121 -6.78 -7.45 14.59
C LYS A 121 -8.29 -7.65 14.37
N GLY A 122 -8.68 -8.36 13.31
CA GLY A 122 -10.07 -8.67 12.99
C GLY A 122 -10.67 -7.77 11.91
N MET A 123 -11.72 -8.28 11.26
CA MET A 123 -12.39 -7.59 10.14
C MET A 123 -12.88 -6.19 10.53
N PHE A 124 -13.51 -6.05 11.70
CA PHE A 124 -14.00 -4.75 12.17
C PHE A 124 -12.87 -3.73 12.33
N TRP A 125 -11.74 -4.15 12.94
CA TRP A 125 -10.57 -3.28 13.12
C TRP A 125 -10.02 -2.81 11.78
N ALA A 126 -9.74 -3.75 10.87
CA ALA A 126 -9.15 -3.47 9.56
C ALA A 126 -10.06 -2.62 8.66
N HIS A 127 -11.39 -2.79 8.79
CA HIS A 127 -12.35 -2.04 8.00
C HIS A 127 -12.50 -0.60 8.52
N ILE A 128 -12.89 -0.42 9.77
CA ILE A 128 -13.26 0.92 10.29
C ILE A 128 -12.75 1.19 11.70
N GLY A 129 -12.57 0.16 12.53
CA GLY A 129 -12.25 0.31 13.95
C GLY A 129 -10.96 1.09 14.21
N TRP A 130 -9.94 0.92 13.36
CA TRP A 130 -8.66 1.64 13.49
C TRP A 130 -8.81 3.17 13.41
N LEU A 131 -9.83 3.68 12.69
CA LEU A 131 -10.10 5.11 12.55
C LEU A 131 -10.65 5.73 13.84
N PHE A 132 -11.22 4.90 14.71
CA PHE A 132 -11.81 5.31 15.98
C PHE A 132 -10.83 5.23 17.15
N VAL A 133 -9.54 4.99 16.91
CA VAL A 133 -8.54 4.84 17.96
C VAL A 133 -7.32 5.74 17.70
N LYS A 134 -6.94 6.56 18.69
CA LYS A 134 -5.81 7.49 18.64
C LYS A 134 -4.48 6.91 19.15
N ASP A 135 -4.34 5.61 19.32
CA ASP A 135 -3.11 5.02 19.84
C ASP A 135 -1.97 5.02 18.79
N ARG A 136 -1.48 6.23 18.50
CA ARG A 136 -0.48 6.51 17.46
C ARG A 136 0.93 6.09 17.86
N HIS A 137 1.17 5.76 19.14
CA HIS A 137 2.47 5.34 19.64
C HIS A 137 2.83 3.92 19.16
N ASN A 138 1.81 3.12 18.88
CA ASN A 138 1.99 1.73 18.44
C ASN A 138 2.22 1.60 16.93
N TRP A 139 2.05 2.66 16.13
CA TRP A 139 2.25 2.59 14.69
C TRP A 139 3.72 2.64 14.30
N GLY A 140 4.09 1.80 13.33
CA GLY A 140 5.46 1.68 12.86
C GLY A 140 6.02 2.96 12.23
N LYS A 141 7.34 3.11 12.28
CA LYS A 141 8.05 4.27 11.71
C LYS A 141 8.25 4.07 10.21
N VAL A 142 8.01 5.11 9.43
CA VAL A 142 8.16 5.08 7.96
C VAL A 142 8.95 6.26 7.46
N ASP A 143 9.62 6.06 6.32
CA ASP A 143 10.27 7.15 5.60
C ASP A 143 9.23 8.06 4.93
N MET A 144 9.45 9.36 5.06
CA MET A 144 8.59 10.45 4.57
C MET A 144 9.43 11.57 3.92
N GLU A 145 10.75 11.38 3.76
CA GLU A 145 11.65 12.45 3.35
C GLU A 145 11.35 12.95 1.93
N ASP A 146 10.93 12.05 1.04
CA ASP A 146 10.55 12.37 -0.34
C ASP A 146 9.40 13.38 -0.45
N VAL A 147 8.43 13.34 0.47
CA VAL A 147 7.27 14.23 0.45
C VAL A 147 7.40 15.41 1.40
N ARG A 148 8.52 15.51 2.12
CA ARG A 148 8.79 16.61 3.05
C ARG A 148 8.90 17.96 2.37
N HIS A 149 9.34 17.96 1.10
CA HIS A 149 9.56 19.15 0.29
C HIS A 149 8.66 19.21 -0.97
N ASP A 150 7.71 18.29 -1.10
CA ASP A 150 6.77 18.29 -2.23
C ASP A 150 5.74 19.43 -2.06
N ARG A 151 5.78 20.39 -2.98
CA ARG A 151 4.96 21.61 -2.91
C ARG A 151 3.46 21.33 -3.00
N VAL A 152 3.04 20.33 -3.78
CA VAL A 152 1.62 19.96 -3.94
C VAL A 152 1.12 19.27 -2.69
N VAL A 153 1.90 18.33 -2.14
CA VAL A 153 1.59 17.62 -0.89
C VAL A 153 1.48 18.59 0.28
N LEU A 154 2.42 19.53 0.42
CA LEU A 154 2.41 20.53 1.47
C LEU A 154 1.25 21.52 1.33
N TRP A 155 0.95 21.95 0.09
CA TRP A 155 -0.22 22.79 -0.20
C TRP A 155 -1.52 22.08 0.19
N GLN A 156 -1.71 20.84 -0.25
CA GLN A 156 -2.93 20.08 0.05
C GLN A 156 -3.05 19.86 1.56
N ARG A 157 -1.96 19.51 2.26
CA ARG A 157 -1.95 19.36 3.72
C ARG A 157 -2.36 20.64 4.44
N LYS A 158 -1.83 21.80 4.02
CA LYS A 158 -2.11 23.11 4.65
C LYS A 158 -3.59 23.49 4.53
N TYR A 159 -4.17 23.28 3.35
CA TYR A 159 -5.55 23.68 3.05
C TYR A 159 -6.54 22.52 3.06
N PHE A 160 -6.14 21.36 3.58
CA PHE A 160 -6.90 20.12 3.48
C PHE A 160 -8.36 20.27 3.90
N PRO A 161 -8.71 20.85 5.07
CA PRO A 161 -10.11 20.95 5.49
C PRO A 161 -10.97 21.72 4.47
N ILE A 162 -10.43 22.81 3.92
CA ILE A 162 -11.14 23.66 2.96
C ILE A 162 -11.30 22.93 1.63
N ILE A 163 -10.21 22.38 1.09
CA ILE A 163 -10.23 21.65 -0.18
C ILE A 163 -11.16 20.44 -0.09
N ALA A 164 -11.04 19.65 0.99
CA ALA A 164 -11.83 18.44 1.18
C ALA A 164 -13.33 18.76 1.30
N THR A 165 -13.71 19.80 2.03
CA THR A 165 -15.12 20.24 2.11
C THR A 165 -15.64 20.75 0.76
N ILE A 166 -14.88 21.57 0.06
CA ILE A 166 -15.31 22.10 -1.25
C ILE A 166 -15.45 20.96 -2.26
N MET A 167 -14.42 20.13 -2.40
CA MET A 167 -14.41 19.04 -3.36
C MET A 167 -15.42 17.97 -2.98
N CYS A 168 -15.60 17.61 -1.70
CA CYS A 168 -16.55 16.57 -1.34
C CYS A 168 -18.00 17.04 -1.44
N PHE A 169 -18.33 18.26 -1.03
CA PHE A 169 -19.73 18.69 -0.87
C PHE A 169 -20.12 19.79 -1.84
N VAL A 170 -19.36 20.88 -1.89
CA VAL A 170 -19.75 22.08 -2.63
C VAL A 170 -19.79 21.85 -4.14
N VAL A 171 -18.75 21.24 -4.71
CA VAL A 171 -18.66 20.98 -6.15
C VAL A 171 -19.83 20.12 -6.67
N PRO A 172 -20.10 18.91 -6.13
CA PRO A 172 -21.23 18.11 -6.63
C PRO A 172 -22.58 18.78 -6.38
N THR A 173 -22.75 19.53 -5.28
CA THR A 173 -23.95 20.33 -5.04
C THR A 173 -24.16 21.40 -6.10
N MET A 174 -23.12 22.17 -6.43
CA MET A 174 -23.21 23.24 -7.44
C MET A 174 -23.47 22.67 -8.83
N VAL A 175 -22.82 21.56 -9.19
CA VAL A 175 -23.05 20.90 -10.48
C VAL A 175 -24.50 20.45 -10.61
N ALA A 176 -25.07 19.82 -9.58
CA ALA A 176 -26.46 19.38 -9.60
C ALA A 176 -27.45 20.56 -9.60
N HIS A 177 -27.15 21.62 -8.84
CA HIS A 177 -27.96 22.84 -8.79
C HIS A 177 -28.02 23.55 -10.14
N PHE A 178 -26.87 23.91 -10.71
CA PHE A 178 -26.84 24.64 -11.98
C PHE A 178 -27.15 23.77 -13.19
N GLY A 179 -26.95 22.45 -13.09
CA GLY A 179 -27.23 21.51 -14.17
C GLY A 179 -28.70 21.12 -14.31
N TRP A 180 -29.40 20.91 -13.20
CA TRP A 180 -30.80 20.44 -13.21
C TRP A 180 -31.60 20.76 -11.94
N ASP A 181 -31.18 21.78 -11.20
CA ASP A 181 -31.82 22.31 -9.99
C ASP A 181 -32.04 21.29 -8.84
N ASP A 182 -31.11 20.35 -8.68
CA ASP A 182 -31.15 19.38 -7.57
C ASP A 182 -29.99 19.57 -6.61
N TRP A 183 -29.91 20.74 -5.98
CA TRP A 183 -28.86 21.02 -5.00
C TRP A 183 -28.93 20.08 -3.78
N LYS A 184 -30.15 19.69 -3.36
CA LYS A 184 -30.37 18.76 -2.24
C LYS A 184 -29.83 17.38 -2.55
N GLY A 185 -30.14 16.82 -3.71
CA GLY A 185 -29.56 15.55 -4.15
C GLY A 185 -28.07 15.66 -4.44
N GLY A 186 -27.60 16.79 -4.98
CA GLY A 186 -26.18 17.05 -5.17
C GLY A 186 -25.40 16.99 -3.85
N PHE A 187 -25.92 17.60 -2.79
CA PHE A 187 -25.33 17.53 -1.44
C PHE A 187 -25.51 16.15 -0.81
N GLY A 188 -26.73 15.63 -0.80
CA GLY A 188 -27.09 14.41 -0.09
C GLY A 188 -26.54 13.14 -0.74
N TYR A 189 -26.75 12.96 -2.04
CA TYR A 189 -26.36 11.77 -2.77
C TYR A 189 -24.94 11.87 -3.36
N ALA A 190 -24.69 12.88 -4.21
CA ALA A 190 -23.39 13.03 -4.87
C ALA A 190 -22.30 13.54 -3.91
N GLY A 191 -22.69 14.18 -2.81
CA GLY A 191 -21.84 14.58 -1.68
C GLY A 191 -21.72 13.50 -0.61
N CYS A 192 -22.69 13.44 0.30
CA CYS A 192 -22.62 12.63 1.52
C CYS A 192 -22.65 11.11 1.26
N LEU A 193 -23.67 10.60 0.57
CA LEU A 193 -23.80 9.15 0.32
C LEU A 193 -22.63 8.61 -0.49
N ARG A 194 -22.26 9.28 -1.56
CA ARG A 194 -21.08 8.92 -2.36
C ARG A 194 -19.81 8.91 -1.51
N CYS A 195 -19.63 9.84 -0.58
CA CYS A 195 -18.49 9.84 0.34
C CYS A 195 -18.44 8.57 1.20
N VAL A 196 -19.57 8.20 1.80
CA VAL A 196 -19.70 7.01 2.65
C VAL A 196 -19.46 5.73 1.84
N ILE A 197 -20.03 5.63 0.64
CA ILE A 197 -19.78 4.50 -0.25
C ILE A 197 -18.29 4.41 -0.58
N ASN A 198 -17.66 5.51 -0.98
CA ASN A 198 -16.25 5.52 -1.37
C ASN A 198 -15.32 5.15 -0.20
N TRP A 199 -15.68 5.54 1.03
CA TRP A 199 -14.99 5.08 2.25
C TRP A 199 -15.06 3.57 2.39
N HIS A 200 -16.26 2.97 2.34
CA HIS A 200 -16.40 1.51 2.45
C HIS A 200 -15.71 0.75 1.34
N LEU A 201 -15.71 1.27 0.11
CA LEU A 201 -14.98 0.67 -1.02
C LEU A 201 -13.48 0.59 -0.74
N VAL A 202 -12.90 1.65 -0.19
CA VAL A 202 -11.47 1.69 0.17
C VAL A 202 -11.19 0.82 1.40
N TRP A 203 -12.02 0.91 2.43
CA TRP A 203 -11.86 0.13 3.67
C TRP A 203 -12.02 -1.37 3.45
N THR A 204 -12.77 -1.78 2.43
CA THR A 204 -12.87 -3.18 1.98
C THR A 204 -11.53 -3.71 1.47
N ILE A 205 -10.65 -2.87 0.93
CA ILE A 205 -9.30 -3.30 0.52
C ILE A 205 -8.49 -3.68 1.76
N ASN A 206 -8.49 -2.82 2.79
CA ASN A 206 -7.78 -3.10 4.05
C ASN A 206 -8.32 -4.34 4.76
N SER A 207 -9.61 -4.65 4.59
CA SER A 207 -10.30 -5.68 5.36
C SER A 207 -10.53 -6.96 4.56
N LEU A 208 -11.40 -6.92 3.54
CA LEU A 208 -11.83 -8.09 2.79
C LEU A 208 -10.71 -8.62 1.88
N ALA A 209 -9.90 -7.74 1.29
CA ALA A 209 -8.77 -8.17 0.46
C ALA A 209 -7.62 -8.80 1.26
N HIS A 210 -7.72 -8.87 2.59
CA HIS A 210 -6.83 -9.67 3.45
C HIS A 210 -7.47 -10.97 3.97
N TRP A 211 -8.76 -11.20 3.68
CA TRP A 211 -9.53 -12.32 4.24
C TRP A 211 -10.05 -13.27 3.17
N VAL A 212 -10.52 -12.75 2.04
CA VAL A 212 -11.15 -13.54 0.97
C VAL A 212 -10.35 -13.43 -0.33
N GLY A 213 -10.18 -14.56 -1.01
CA GLY A 213 -9.52 -14.65 -2.32
C GLY A 213 -8.25 -15.49 -2.34
N ASP A 214 -7.55 -15.43 -3.46
CA ASP A 214 -6.39 -16.26 -3.76
C ASP A 214 -5.08 -15.56 -3.46
N GLN A 215 -4.02 -16.36 -3.29
CA GLN A 215 -2.65 -15.89 -3.15
C GLN A 215 -1.78 -16.48 -4.25
N PRO A 216 -1.86 -15.95 -5.48
CA PRO A 216 -1.13 -16.49 -6.63
C PRO A 216 0.36 -16.11 -6.67
N TYR A 217 0.81 -15.09 -5.93
CA TYR A 217 2.21 -14.62 -5.98
C TYR A 217 2.98 -14.84 -4.68
N SER A 218 2.33 -14.73 -3.52
CA SER A 218 2.97 -14.96 -2.22
C SER A 218 1.94 -15.20 -1.12
N ASP A 219 2.24 -16.06 -0.15
CA ASP A 219 1.47 -16.29 1.08
C ASP A 219 2.18 -15.76 2.34
N LYS A 220 3.22 -14.93 2.19
CA LYS A 220 4.00 -14.39 3.32
C LYS A 220 3.21 -13.44 4.23
N ASN A 221 2.16 -12.84 3.72
CA ASN A 221 1.23 -11.99 4.48
C ASN A 221 -0.22 -12.34 4.10
N THR A 222 -1.19 -11.71 4.75
CA THR A 222 -2.62 -12.01 4.57
C THR A 222 -3.23 -11.44 3.29
N SER A 223 -2.51 -10.63 2.49
CA SER A 223 -3.08 -10.03 1.27
C SER A 223 -3.53 -11.11 0.27
N ARG A 224 -4.70 -10.90 -0.32
CA ARG A 224 -5.37 -11.81 -1.25
C ARG A 224 -5.85 -11.06 -2.48
N GLN A 225 -5.99 -11.78 -3.57
CA GLN A 225 -6.54 -11.29 -4.81
C GLN A 225 -7.97 -11.79 -4.95
N ALA A 226 -8.91 -10.86 -5.14
CA ALA A 226 -10.30 -11.16 -5.40
C ALA A 226 -10.83 -10.23 -6.50
N ILE A 227 -11.06 -10.77 -7.68
CA ILE A 227 -11.42 -9.99 -8.88
C ILE A 227 -12.69 -9.17 -8.65
N TRP A 228 -13.66 -9.71 -7.91
CA TRP A 228 -14.90 -9.01 -7.55
C TRP A 228 -14.65 -7.76 -6.70
N ILE A 229 -13.62 -7.75 -5.85
CA ILE A 229 -13.20 -6.55 -5.12
C ILE A 229 -12.68 -5.51 -6.12
N GLY A 230 -11.99 -5.91 -7.19
CA GLY A 230 -11.47 -5.03 -8.23
C GLY A 230 -12.55 -4.23 -8.96
N LEU A 231 -13.73 -4.84 -9.20
CA LEU A 231 -14.89 -4.17 -9.80
C LEU A 231 -15.37 -2.97 -8.96
N TYR A 232 -15.45 -3.13 -7.65
CA TYR A 232 -15.98 -2.09 -6.77
C TYR A 232 -14.90 -1.10 -6.28
N SER A 233 -13.65 -1.56 -6.17
CA SER A 233 -12.51 -0.75 -5.70
C SER A 233 -11.74 -0.07 -6.83
N MET A 234 -12.32 0.01 -8.04
CA MET A 234 -11.74 0.69 -9.20
C MET A 234 -10.34 0.19 -9.59
N GLY A 235 -10.05 -1.08 -9.30
CA GLY A 235 -8.80 -1.72 -9.64
C GLY A 235 -7.99 -2.32 -8.50
N GLU A 236 -8.37 -2.06 -7.26
CA GLU A 236 -7.53 -2.41 -6.11
C GLU A 236 -7.72 -3.84 -5.57
N GLY A 237 -8.51 -4.67 -6.27
CA GLY A 237 -8.79 -6.06 -5.88
C GLY A 237 -7.67 -7.05 -6.14
N TYR A 238 -6.60 -6.64 -6.83
CA TYR A 238 -5.42 -7.47 -7.11
C TYR A 238 -4.39 -7.45 -5.97
N HIS A 239 -4.86 -7.35 -4.72
CA HIS A 239 -4.06 -6.96 -3.56
C HIS A 239 -2.86 -7.86 -3.25
N ASN A 240 -2.94 -9.18 -3.53
CA ASN A 240 -1.79 -10.08 -3.40
C ASN A 240 -0.63 -9.73 -4.35
N PHE A 241 -0.95 -9.34 -5.59
CA PHE A 241 0.06 -8.84 -6.52
C PHE A 241 0.67 -7.55 -5.99
N HIS A 242 -0.18 -6.60 -5.58
CA HIS A 242 0.26 -5.32 -5.06
C HIS A 242 1.18 -5.43 -3.83
N HIS A 243 0.87 -6.29 -2.87
CA HIS A 243 1.75 -6.52 -1.71
C HIS A 243 3.05 -7.22 -2.09
N THR A 244 3.07 -7.99 -3.17
CA THR A 244 4.29 -8.65 -3.66
C THR A 244 5.16 -7.66 -4.45
N PHE A 245 4.55 -6.80 -5.27
CA PHE A 245 5.19 -5.85 -6.19
C PHE A 245 4.68 -4.41 -5.96
N PRO A 246 4.93 -3.81 -4.77
CA PRO A 246 4.29 -2.55 -4.39
C PRO A 246 4.68 -1.35 -5.25
N SER A 247 5.82 -1.40 -5.92
CA SER A 247 6.30 -0.31 -6.79
C SER A 247 5.75 -0.38 -8.21
N ASP A 248 5.08 -1.47 -8.60
CA ASP A 248 4.44 -1.57 -9.93
C ASP A 248 3.26 -0.60 -10.01
N TYR A 249 3.16 0.16 -11.10
CA TYR A 249 2.04 1.08 -11.31
C TYR A 249 0.71 0.36 -11.53
N ARG A 250 0.76 -0.94 -11.81
CA ARG A 250 -0.40 -1.82 -11.97
C ARG A 250 -0.70 -2.53 -10.65
N ASN A 251 -1.98 -2.68 -10.35
CA ASN A 251 -2.41 -3.61 -9.32
C ASN A 251 -2.63 -5.01 -9.92
N GLY A 252 -3.12 -5.10 -11.16
CA GLY A 252 -3.19 -6.35 -11.94
C GLY A 252 -2.22 -6.34 -13.13
N PRO A 253 -1.29 -7.30 -13.26
CA PRO A 253 -0.21 -7.26 -14.26
C PRO A 253 -0.69 -7.49 -15.70
N VAL A 254 -1.81 -8.19 -15.89
CA VAL A 254 -2.36 -8.52 -17.21
C VAL A 254 -3.14 -7.34 -17.76
N TRP A 255 -3.08 -7.07 -19.06
CA TRP A 255 -3.67 -5.87 -19.64
C TRP A 255 -5.19 -5.78 -19.42
N TYR A 256 -5.90 -6.92 -19.43
CA TYR A 256 -7.34 -7.02 -19.21
C TYR A 256 -7.73 -7.16 -17.74
N ASP A 257 -6.78 -7.23 -16.81
CA ASP A 257 -7.09 -7.18 -15.38
C ASP A 257 -7.85 -5.90 -15.09
N ILE A 258 -8.96 -6.01 -14.36
CA ILE A 258 -9.88 -4.92 -14.04
C ILE A 258 -9.16 -3.96 -13.11
N ASP A 259 -8.46 -3.00 -13.70
CA ASP A 259 -7.65 -2.00 -13.03
C ASP A 259 -7.82 -0.68 -13.80
N MET A 260 -8.83 0.09 -13.41
CA MET A 260 -9.19 1.34 -14.09
C MET A 260 -8.04 2.34 -14.00
N SER A 261 -7.36 2.41 -12.85
CA SER A 261 -6.24 3.31 -12.63
C SER A 261 -5.01 2.95 -13.48
N LYS A 262 -4.74 1.67 -13.72
CA LYS A 262 -3.71 1.26 -14.69
C LYS A 262 -3.98 1.82 -16.08
N TRP A 263 -5.22 1.69 -16.57
CA TRP A 263 -5.58 2.18 -17.91
C TRP A 263 -5.51 3.71 -17.98
N LEU A 264 -5.95 4.40 -16.93
CA LEU A 264 -5.88 5.86 -16.83
C LEU A 264 -4.44 6.37 -16.81
N ILE A 265 -3.57 5.78 -15.99
CA ILE A 265 -2.15 6.17 -15.90
C ILE A 265 -1.44 5.89 -17.24
N ALA A 266 -1.74 4.76 -17.88
CA ALA A 266 -1.20 4.45 -19.22
C ALA A 266 -1.69 5.43 -20.29
N LEU A 267 -2.94 5.92 -20.20
CA LEU A 267 -3.43 6.98 -21.06
C LEU A 267 -2.69 8.29 -20.80
N TRP A 268 -2.49 8.68 -19.54
CA TRP A 268 -1.73 9.90 -19.20
C TRP A 268 -0.28 9.84 -19.66
N GLU A 269 0.34 8.66 -19.67
CA GLU A 269 1.66 8.47 -20.26
C GLU A 269 1.66 8.83 -21.75
N LYS A 270 0.69 8.31 -22.51
CA LYS A 270 0.52 8.62 -23.94
C LYS A 270 0.24 10.10 -24.21
N LEU A 271 -0.45 10.77 -23.28
CA LEU A 271 -0.74 12.21 -23.36
C LEU A 271 0.42 13.08 -22.86
N GLY A 272 1.51 12.49 -22.36
CA GLY A 272 2.65 13.22 -21.80
C GLY A 272 2.41 13.82 -20.41
N TRP A 273 1.32 13.45 -19.74
CA TRP A 273 0.99 13.91 -18.38
C TRP A 273 1.60 13.03 -17.29
N ALA A 274 1.94 11.78 -17.61
CA ALA A 274 2.66 10.86 -16.76
C ALA A 274 3.92 10.34 -17.47
N SER A 275 4.90 9.88 -16.70
CA SER A 275 6.13 9.26 -17.23
C SER A 275 6.74 8.31 -16.20
N HIS A 276 7.76 7.53 -16.62
CA HIS A 276 8.50 6.62 -15.74
C HIS A 276 7.58 5.62 -15.02
N LEU A 277 6.62 5.04 -15.74
CA LEU A 277 5.72 4.03 -15.19
C LEU A 277 6.54 2.79 -14.83
N ASN A 278 6.65 2.51 -13.53
CA ASN A 278 7.39 1.37 -13.04
C ASN A 278 6.60 0.08 -13.29
N ARG A 279 7.21 -0.87 -13.99
CA ARG A 279 6.63 -2.17 -14.33
C ARG A 279 7.59 -3.26 -13.88
N THR A 280 7.11 -4.15 -13.03
CA THR A 280 7.82 -5.39 -12.73
C THR A 280 7.95 -6.22 -14.00
N SER A 281 9.13 -6.80 -14.19
CA SER A 281 9.42 -7.65 -15.35
C SER A 281 8.47 -8.85 -15.40
N PRO A 282 8.00 -9.27 -16.59
CA PRO A 282 7.19 -10.49 -16.72
C PRO A 282 7.87 -11.71 -16.12
N GLU A 283 9.20 -11.79 -16.22
CA GLU A 283 10.03 -12.88 -15.70
C GLU A 283 9.96 -12.93 -14.16
N ASP A 284 10.08 -11.80 -13.48
CA ASP A 284 9.98 -11.75 -12.00
C ASP A 284 8.57 -12.09 -11.52
N ILE A 285 7.54 -11.63 -12.24
CA ILE A 285 6.13 -11.94 -11.93
C ILE A 285 5.89 -13.44 -12.05
N GLU A 286 6.32 -14.04 -13.17
CA GLU A 286 6.12 -15.47 -13.43
C GLU A 286 6.96 -16.34 -12.49
N ARG A 287 8.15 -15.88 -12.11
CA ARG A 287 8.99 -16.53 -11.08
C ARG A 287 8.26 -16.59 -9.74
N CYS A 288 7.70 -15.47 -9.25
CA CYS A 288 6.93 -15.48 -8.00
C CYS A 288 5.70 -16.41 -8.09
N ARG A 289 4.98 -16.38 -9.22
CA ARG A 289 3.83 -17.25 -9.43
C ARG A 289 4.22 -18.72 -9.43
N THR A 290 5.28 -19.08 -10.15
CA THR A 290 5.79 -20.46 -10.21
C THR A 290 6.23 -20.93 -8.82
N MET A 291 6.98 -20.13 -8.08
CA MET A 291 7.40 -20.44 -6.71
C MET A 291 6.21 -20.68 -5.78
N GLN A 292 5.16 -19.88 -5.91
CA GLN A 292 3.94 -20.04 -5.13
C GLN A 292 3.16 -21.32 -5.50
N VAL A 293 3.12 -21.69 -6.78
CA VAL A 293 2.51 -22.95 -7.24
C VAL A 293 3.29 -24.17 -6.73
N LEU A 294 4.62 -24.16 -6.86
CA LEU A 294 5.49 -25.23 -6.34
C LEU A 294 5.26 -25.41 -4.83
N LYS A 295 5.28 -24.32 -4.06
CA LYS A 295 5.02 -24.34 -2.62
C LYS A 295 3.66 -24.95 -2.28
N LYS A 296 2.58 -24.55 -2.97
CA LYS A 296 1.23 -25.10 -2.76
C LYS A 296 1.14 -26.60 -3.07
N ASN A 297 1.95 -27.07 -3.99
CA ASN A 297 2.03 -28.49 -4.36
C ASN A 297 3.03 -29.29 -3.51
N GLY A 298 3.63 -28.68 -2.47
CA GLY A 298 4.62 -29.34 -1.62
C GLY A 298 5.96 -29.62 -2.31
N LEU A 299 6.26 -28.90 -3.40
CA LEU A 299 7.50 -29.04 -4.15
C LEU A 299 8.50 -27.98 -3.67
N GLU A 300 9.68 -28.41 -3.21
CA GLU A 300 10.77 -27.50 -2.87
C GLU A 300 11.54 -27.06 -4.12
N LYS A 301 12.00 -25.80 -4.11
CA LYS A 301 12.93 -25.29 -5.11
C LYS A 301 14.24 -26.06 -4.93
N LYS A 302 14.62 -26.90 -5.89
CA LYS A 302 15.99 -27.43 -5.95
C LYS A 302 16.96 -26.25 -5.95
N SER A 303 18.04 -26.34 -5.17
CA SER A 303 19.11 -25.33 -5.22
C SER A 303 19.52 -25.15 -6.68
N SER A 304 19.72 -23.90 -7.11
CA SER A 304 20.13 -23.69 -8.49
C SER A 304 21.52 -24.30 -8.68
N GLU A 305 21.80 -24.90 -9.83
CA GLU A 305 23.17 -25.36 -10.15
C GLU A 305 24.19 -24.22 -9.99
N GLN A 306 23.74 -22.99 -10.24
CA GLN A 306 24.50 -21.75 -10.07
C GLN A 306 24.89 -21.46 -8.61
N ASP A 307 24.09 -21.87 -7.61
CA ASP A 307 24.46 -21.73 -6.19
C ASP A 307 25.62 -22.66 -5.81
N ASN A 308 25.78 -23.80 -6.51
CA ASN A 308 26.85 -24.77 -6.25
C ASN A 308 28.21 -24.34 -6.81
N GLU A 309 28.24 -23.36 -7.72
CA GLU A 309 29.46 -22.81 -8.32
C GLU A 309 30.00 -21.57 -7.60
N LEU A 310 29.27 -21.04 -6.61
CA LEU A 310 29.66 -19.83 -5.91
C LEU A 310 30.91 -20.05 -5.04
N PRO A 311 31.88 -19.10 -5.04
CA PRO A 311 33.08 -19.23 -4.24
C PRO A 311 32.77 -19.16 -2.74
N VAL A 312 33.42 -20.01 -1.94
CA VAL A 312 33.30 -20.01 -0.47
C VAL A 312 34.30 -19.02 0.14
N TRP A 313 33.82 -18.15 1.01
CA TRP A 313 34.60 -17.10 1.67
C TRP A 313 34.56 -17.27 3.20
N LYS A 314 35.71 -17.22 3.85
CA LYS A 314 35.75 -17.10 5.32
C LYS A 314 35.20 -15.75 5.78
N TRP A 315 34.62 -15.70 6.98
CA TRP A 315 34.07 -14.47 7.57
C TRP A 315 35.05 -13.30 7.57
N ASN A 316 36.32 -13.56 7.90
CA ASN A 316 37.36 -12.50 7.91
C ASN A 316 37.59 -11.91 6.52
N LYS A 317 37.58 -12.73 5.47
CA LYS A 317 37.69 -12.26 4.08
C LYS A 317 36.51 -11.36 3.72
N TYR A 318 35.29 -11.75 4.09
CA TYR A 318 34.10 -10.93 3.90
C TYR A 318 34.25 -9.55 4.57
N VAL A 319 34.62 -9.53 5.85
CA VAL A 319 34.80 -8.27 6.61
C VAL A 319 35.90 -7.41 5.98
N ASP A 320 37.04 -7.99 5.59
CA ASP A 320 38.15 -7.25 4.98
C ASP A 320 37.77 -6.64 3.62
N GLU A 321 36.99 -7.35 2.80
CA GLU A 321 36.49 -6.81 1.54
C GLU A 321 35.53 -5.61 1.75
N THR A 322 34.73 -5.63 2.82
CA THR A 322 33.91 -4.45 3.16
C THR A 322 34.74 -3.26 3.66
N ARG A 323 35.82 -3.51 4.40
CA ARG A 323 36.77 -2.45 4.82
C ARG A 323 37.50 -1.81 3.64
N LYS A 324 37.70 -2.54 2.54
CA LYS A 324 38.20 -2.02 1.26
C LYS A 324 37.18 -1.21 0.47
N GLY A 325 35.98 -0.98 1.02
CA GLY A 325 34.94 -0.15 0.43
C GLY A 325 33.92 -0.89 -0.42
N ARG A 326 33.90 -2.24 -0.40
CA ARG A 326 32.80 -3.00 -1.02
C ARG A 326 31.53 -2.94 -0.18
N CYS A 327 30.38 -2.86 -0.85
CA CYS A 327 29.08 -2.81 -0.20
C CYS A 327 28.51 -4.22 -0.10
N LEU A 328 29.04 -5.03 0.81
CA LEU A 328 28.64 -6.43 0.97
C LEU A 328 27.74 -6.63 2.19
N VAL A 329 26.79 -7.55 2.07
CA VAL A 329 25.88 -7.97 3.16
C VAL A 329 25.77 -9.49 3.17
N VAL A 330 25.67 -10.11 4.35
CA VAL A 330 25.37 -11.54 4.48
C VAL A 330 23.89 -11.74 4.82
N ILE A 331 23.20 -12.61 4.09
CA ILE A 331 21.80 -13.02 4.38
C ILE A 331 21.68 -14.53 4.17
N ALA A 332 21.23 -15.24 5.20
CA ALA A 332 21.12 -16.69 5.24
C ALA A 332 22.41 -17.40 4.78
N GLY A 333 23.57 -16.87 5.20
CA GLY A 333 24.88 -17.44 4.89
C GLY A 333 25.43 -17.14 3.48
N MET A 334 24.67 -16.47 2.63
CA MET A 334 25.12 -16.05 1.31
C MET A 334 25.62 -14.59 1.38
N ILE A 335 26.65 -14.27 0.58
CA ILE A 335 27.22 -12.93 0.46
C ILE A 335 26.65 -12.26 -0.80
N TYR A 336 26.16 -11.03 -0.62
CA TYR A 336 25.56 -10.23 -1.69
C TYR A 336 26.32 -8.92 -1.88
N ASP A 337 26.54 -8.52 -3.13
CA ASP A 337 27.01 -7.16 -3.45
C ASP A 337 25.82 -6.25 -3.73
N VAL A 338 25.57 -5.31 -2.84
CA VAL A 338 24.39 -4.44 -2.91
C VAL A 338 24.68 -3.06 -3.47
N ARG A 339 25.93 -2.77 -3.90
CA ARG A 339 26.38 -1.43 -4.28
C ARG A 339 25.43 -0.73 -5.26
N ASP A 340 25.12 -1.39 -6.37
CA ASP A 340 24.32 -0.80 -7.45
C ASP A 340 22.83 -0.74 -7.07
N PHE A 341 22.37 -1.68 -6.24
CA PHE A 341 20.99 -1.70 -5.75
C PHE A 341 20.71 -0.67 -4.64
N MET A 342 21.74 -0.10 -4.01
CA MET A 342 21.57 0.83 -2.89
C MET A 342 20.68 2.04 -3.21
N ALA A 343 20.76 2.55 -4.44
CA ALA A 343 19.98 3.71 -4.88
C ALA A 343 18.51 3.35 -5.18
N GLU A 344 18.25 2.09 -5.52
CA GLU A 344 16.94 1.57 -5.92
C GLU A 344 16.19 0.91 -4.75
N HIS A 345 16.87 0.67 -3.63
CA HIS A 345 16.30 -0.01 -2.47
C HIS A 345 15.05 0.72 -1.93
N PRO A 346 13.86 0.08 -1.93
CA PRO A 346 12.61 0.73 -1.54
C PRO A 346 12.58 1.26 -0.10
N GLY A 347 13.33 0.63 0.81
CA GLY A 347 13.46 1.07 2.20
C GLY A 347 14.42 2.26 2.40
N GLY A 348 15.07 2.72 1.33
CA GLY A 348 16.06 3.80 1.35
C GLY A 348 17.49 3.32 1.60
N LYS A 349 18.45 4.15 1.16
CA LYS A 349 19.89 3.87 1.21
C LYS A 349 20.43 3.70 2.64
N GLY A 350 19.91 4.49 3.58
CA GLY A 350 20.41 4.51 4.97
C GLY A 350 20.24 3.17 5.70
N LEU A 351 19.18 2.41 5.39
CA LEU A 351 18.97 1.08 5.98
C LEU A 351 20.04 0.08 5.52
N LEU A 352 20.35 0.07 4.22
CA LEU A 352 21.41 -0.80 3.67
C LEU A 352 22.78 -0.40 4.20
N GLN A 353 23.09 0.90 4.28
CA GLN A 353 24.35 1.38 4.85
C GLN A 353 24.59 0.88 6.28
N GLY A 354 23.54 0.77 7.09
CA GLY A 354 23.63 0.31 8.47
C GLY A 354 24.03 -1.16 8.63
N VAL A 355 23.88 -1.98 7.58
CA VAL A 355 24.11 -3.43 7.59
C VAL A 355 25.27 -3.90 6.71
N ILE A 356 25.99 -3.00 6.04
CA ILE A 356 27.22 -3.33 5.30
C ILE A 356 28.23 -3.97 6.27
N GLY A 357 28.81 -5.11 5.87
CA GLY A 357 29.81 -5.83 6.66
C GLY A 357 29.23 -6.65 7.81
N LYS A 358 27.90 -6.80 7.90
CA LYS A 358 27.20 -7.58 8.94
C LYS A 358 26.40 -8.75 8.36
N ASP A 359 25.98 -9.64 9.23
CA ASP A 359 24.90 -10.60 8.94
C ASP A 359 23.56 -9.89 9.17
N ALA A 360 22.82 -9.70 8.09
CA ALA A 360 21.51 -9.06 8.07
C ALA A 360 20.37 -10.07 7.91
N THR A 361 20.60 -11.36 8.18
CA THR A 361 19.59 -12.42 8.04
C THR A 361 18.34 -12.11 8.87
N SER A 362 18.53 -11.66 10.11
CA SER A 362 17.43 -11.34 11.01
C SER A 362 16.66 -10.09 10.57
N GLU A 363 17.36 -9.14 9.96
CA GLU A 363 16.82 -7.91 9.40
C GLU A 363 16.14 -8.14 8.06
N PHE A 364 16.49 -9.19 7.31
CA PHE A 364 15.88 -9.49 6.03
C PHE A 364 14.65 -10.41 6.16
N HIS A 365 14.78 -11.51 6.91
CA HIS A 365 13.72 -12.52 7.09
C HIS A 365 12.91 -12.34 8.38
N GLY A 366 13.39 -11.55 9.34
CA GLY A 366 12.81 -11.45 10.68
C GLY A 366 12.22 -10.07 11.02
N GLY A 367 11.47 -10.06 12.12
CA GLY A 367 10.98 -8.84 12.77
C GLY A 367 10.10 -7.97 11.87
N VAL A 368 10.54 -6.73 11.70
CA VAL A 368 9.79 -5.65 11.02
C VAL A 368 9.81 -5.76 9.50
N TYR A 369 10.86 -6.33 8.91
CA TYR A 369 11.18 -6.10 7.51
C TYR A 369 10.86 -7.28 6.59
N ASN A 370 10.26 -8.36 7.12
CA ASN A 370 9.89 -9.60 6.43
C ASN A 370 9.60 -9.40 4.93
N HIS A 371 10.66 -9.53 4.11
CA HIS A 371 10.67 -9.02 2.75
C HIS A 371 9.70 -9.79 1.84
N SER A 372 9.17 -9.13 0.79
CA SER A 372 8.25 -9.79 -0.16
C SER A 372 8.96 -10.91 -0.92
N ALA A 373 8.18 -11.84 -1.50
CA ALA A 373 8.74 -12.89 -2.34
C ALA A 373 9.53 -12.34 -3.55
N HIS A 374 9.14 -11.15 -4.06
CA HIS A 374 9.90 -10.47 -5.10
C HIS A 374 11.27 -9.99 -4.61
N ALA A 375 11.34 -9.45 -3.39
CA ALA A 375 12.61 -9.03 -2.80
C ALA A 375 13.55 -10.23 -2.55
N ASP A 376 13.04 -11.41 -2.16
CA ASP A 376 13.86 -12.63 -2.11
C ASP A 376 14.42 -12.99 -3.50
N ASN A 377 13.59 -12.90 -4.55
CA ASN A 377 14.02 -13.19 -5.92
C ASN A 377 15.05 -12.18 -6.43
N LYS A 378 14.90 -10.89 -6.09
CA LYS A 378 15.89 -9.87 -6.42
C LYS A 378 17.21 -10.13 -5.70
N LEU A 379 17.14 -10.56 -4.44
CA LEU A 379 18.32 -10.90 -3.65
C LEU A 379 19.15 -12.01 -4.31
N ASP A 380 18.51 -13.03 -4.91
CA ASP A 380 19.21 -14.09 -5.66
C ASP A 380 20.09 -13.54 -6.80
N THR A 381 19.73 -12.39 -7.39
CA THR A 381 20.52 -11.76 -8.49
C THR A 381 21.78 -11.04 -8.01
N LEU A 382 21.91 -10.82 -6.70
CA LEU A 382 23.03 -10.06 -6.10
C LEU A 382 24.09 -10.98 -5.48
N LYS A 383 23.90 -12.31 -5.55
CA LYS A 383 24.79 -13.31 -4.95
C LYS A 383 26.16 -13.29 -5.59
N ILE A 384 27.21 -13.31 -4.76
CA ILE A 384 28.60 -13.36 -5.24
C ILE A 384 29.44 -14.46 -4.59
N ALA A 385 29.05 -14.96 -3.43
CA ALA A 385 29.81 -15.94 -2.65
C ALA A 385 28.95 -16.56 -1.54
N VAL A 386 29.44 -17.65 -0.94
CA VAL A 386 28.87 -18.27 0.26
C VAL A 386 29.84 -18.07 1.42
N VAL A 387 29.34 -17.74 2.62
CA VAL A 387 30.18 -17.72 3.82
C VAL A 387 30.50 -19.16 4.22
N ASP A 388 31.75 -19.43 4.60
CA ASP A 388 32.18 -20.70 5.18
C ASP A 388 31.32 -21.05 6.42
N GLY A 389 30.58 -22.16 6.38
CA GLY A 389 29.57 -22.53 7.39
C GLY A 389 28.22 -21.79 7.27
N GLY A 390 28.00 -20.99 6.23
CA GLY A 390 26.81 -20.14 6.03
C GLY A 390 25.49 -20.90 5.88
N GLY A 391 25.51 -22.18 5.51
CA GLY A 391 24.32 -23.04 5.50
C GLY A 391 23.86 -23.52 6.89
N GLU A 392 24.63 -23.24 7.94
CA GLU A 392 24.38 -23.71 9.32
C GLU A 392 23.79 -22.62 10.23
N VAL A 393 23.09 -21.62 9.69
CA VAL A 393 22.49 -20.56 10.51
C VAL A 393 21.53 -21.20 11.53
N LYS A 394 21.89 -21.09 12.81
CA LYS A 394 21.16 -21.69 13.95
C LYS A 394 19.67 -21.34 13.98
N THR A 395 19.23 -20.27 13.32
CA THR A 395 17.81 -19.87 13.24
C THR A 395 16.93 -20.84 12.46
N TRP A 396 17.49 -21.74 11.64
CA TRP A 396 16.76 -22.80 10.95
C TRP A 396 16.82 -24.15 11.70
N LYS A 397 17.72 -24.29 12.67
CA LYS A 397 17.73 -25.42 13.61
C LYS A 397 16.79 -25.11 14.79
N GLY A 398 15.49 -25.28 14.55
CA GLY A 398 14.47 -25.37 15.60
C GLY A 398 13.58 -24.13 15.76
N LYS A 399 12.39 -24.22 15.17
CA LYS A 399 11.12 -23.86 15.82
C LYS A 399 10.04 -24.84 15.40
#